data_AF-A0A8H4UZP8-F1
#
_entry.id   AF-A0A8H4UZP8-F1
#
_cell.length_a   1.000
_cell.length_b   1.000
_cell.length_c   1.000
_cell.angle_alpha   90.00
_cell.angle_beta   90.00
_cell.angle_gamma   90.00
#
_symmetry.space_group_name_H-M   'P 1'
#
loop_
_entity.id
_entity.type
_entity.pdbx_description
1 polymer ?
#
loop_
_entity_poly.entity_id
_entity_poly.type
_entity_poly.pdbx_seq_one_letter_code
_entity_poly.pdbx_strand_id
1 'polypeptide(L)'
;ILFTYQLSNDDRLARKCMQEFHSSRRSDGLVETHFPSPLPGVNIPYFSLYWIFMVYDHMMYFGDETLVRRYLGTIDGILDHFHQRIDDSNKLVGRMAWDAWLFVDWTQQWSDPGPDHDFRNLAVPPAYARTGFMTYSSLIYSLTLQRAAHLCDFVGRRDTATEYRQRAIQLNAAVMKHCFRGDFLIDGPDSPPEERSQHTQVFAVLCGALKGETARTVLRHALTNSSFVRCSYAMSFYVFEAVRKAGLYEELR
;
A
#
# COMPACT_ATOMS: atom_id res chain seq x y z
N ILE A 1 4.08 6.66 13.69
CA ILE A 1 3.32 6.21 14.88
C ILE A 1 3.99 5.00 15.55
N LEU A 2 4.28 3.90 14.86
CA LEU A 2 4.88 2.70 15.48
C LEU A 2 6.13 2.94 16.34
N PHE A 3 7.03 3.84 15.91
CA PHE A 3 8.21 4.21 16.70
C PHE A 3 7.85 4.75 18.09
N THR A 4 6.78 5.55 18.23
CA THR A 4 6.41 6.12 19.53
C THR A 4 5.87 5.05 20.48
N TYR A 5 5.19 4.02 19.96
CA TYR A 5 4.69 2.90 20.78
C TYR A 5 5.80 2.04 21.37
N GLN A 6 6.99 2.05 20.77
CA GLN A 6 8.17 1.36 21.32
C GLN A 6 8.83 2.15 22.47
N LEU A 7 8.62 3.46 22.52
CA LEU A 7 9.21 4.35 23.53
C LEU A 7 8.26 4.67 24.68
N SER A 8 6.96 4.65 24.43
CA SER A 8 5.92 5.04 25.39
C SER A 8 4.60 4.33 25.11
N ASN A 9 3.87 4.03 26.18
CA ASN A 9 2.50 3.51 26.11
C ASN A 9 1.44 4.62 25.93
N ASP A 10 1.85 5.88 25.74
CA ASP A 10 0.93 6.99 25.49
C ASP A 10 0.48 7.02 24.02
N ASP A 11 -0.76 6.61 23.78
CA ASP A 11 -1.37 6.55 22.45
C ASP A 11 -2.23 7.80 22.11
N ARG A 12 -2.32 8.79 22.99
CA ARG A 12 -3.26 9.92 22.84
C ARG A 12 -2.99 10.74 21.58
N LEU A 13 -1.73 10.95 21.22
CA LEU A 13 -1.37 11.64 19.97
C LEU A 13 -1.72 10.82 18.73
N ALA A 14 -1.55 9.49 18.79
CA ALA A 14 -1.93 8.61 17.68
C ALA A 14 -3.46 8.59 17.51
N ARG A 15 -4.22 8.52 18.61
CA ARG A 15 -5.70 8.62 18.59
C ARG A 15 -6.17 9.95 18.03
N LYS A 16 -5.55 11.06 18.47
CA LYS A 16 -5.84 12.39 17.93
C LYS A 16 -5.61 12.43 16.43
N CYS A 17 -4.46 11.96 15.96
CA CYS A 17 -4.12 11.92 14.54
C CYS A 17 -5.11 11.05 13.73
N MET A 18 -5.47 9.85 14.21
CA MET A 18 -6.48 9.00 13.57
C MET A 18 -7.84 9.68 13.49
N GLN A 19 -8.26 10.38 14.56
CA GLN A 19 -9.51 11.13 14.60
C GLN A 19 -9.51 12.32 13.63
N GLU A 20 -8.39 13.03 13.50
CA GLU A 20 -8.25 14.16 12.58
C GLU A 20 -8.44 13.70 11.14
N PHE A 21 -7.73 12.65 10.71
CA PHE A 21 -7.94 12.06 9.37
C PHE A 21 -9.34 11.46 9.19
N HIS A 22 -9.91 10.81 10.21
CA HIS A 22 -11.31 10.35 10.14
C HIS A 22 -12.30 11.50 9.90
N SER A 23 -12.02 12.67 10.49
CA SER A 23 -12.85 13.87 10.36
C SER A 23 -12.70 14.55 8.99
N SER A 24 -11.65 14.22 8.25
CA SER A 24 -11.36 14.76 6.91
C SER A 24 -11.86 13.86 5.77
N ARG A 25 -12.80 12.95 6.06
CA ARG A 25 -13.42 12.10 5.04
C ARG A 25 -14.01 12.93 3.90
N ARG A 26 -13.66 12.52 2.69
CA ARG A 26 -14.13 13.07 1.43
C ARG A 26 -15.37 12.33 0.94
N SER A 27 -16.10 12.94 0.02
CA SER A 27 -17.27 12.33 -0.62
C SER A 27 -16.94 11.11 -1.47
N ASP A 28 -15.69 10.99 -1.92
CA ASP A 28 -15.16 9.84 -2.66
C ASP A 28 -14.74 8.65 -1.77
N GLY A 29 -14.91 8.77 -0.44
CA GLY A 29 -14.57 7.75 0.55
C GLY A 29 -13.15 7.83 1.10
N LEU A 30 -12.26 8.62 0.51
CA LEU A 30 -10.88 8.79 1.00
C LEU A 30 -10.82 9.75 2.20
N VAL A 31 -9.66 9.82 2.85
CA VAL A 31 -9.32 10.89 3.81
C VAL A 31 -8.34 11.88 3.17
N GLU A 32 -8.35 13.13 3.62
CA GLU A 32 -7.41 14.14 3.15
C GLU A 32 -5.95 13.75 3.41
N THR A 33 -5.06 14.15 2.50
CA THR A 33 -3.62 13.82 2.56
C THR A 33 -2.90 14.42 3.76
N HIS A 34 -3.29 15.63 4.16
CA HIS A 34 -2.79 16.31 5.34
C HIS A 34 -3.96 17.05 5.99
N PHE A 35 -4.18 16.83 7.28
CA PHE A 35 -5.30 17.44 8.00
C PHE A 35 -4.90 17.65 9.48
N PRO A 36 -5.33 18.75 10.12
CA PRO A 36 -6.13 19.86 9.58
C PRO A 36 -5.34 20.73 8.58
N SER A 37 -5.98 21.14 7.49
CA SER A 37 -5.43 22.07 6.50
C SER A 37 -6.45 23.15 6.16
N PRO A 38 -6.06 24.43 6.11
CA PRO A 38 -6.98 25.52 5.76
C PRO A 38 -7.28 25.61 4.25
N LEU A 39 -6.57 24.87 3.40
CA LEU A 39 -6.68 24.93 1.95
C LEU A 39 -6.96 23.56 1.34
N PRO A 40 -7.75 23.47 0.25
CA PRO A 40 -7.87 22.26 -0.54
C PRO A 40 -6.48 21.84 -1.06
N GLY A 41 -6.04 20.64 -0.70
CA GLY A 41 -4.78 20.06 -1.15
C GLY A 41 -4.97 19.05 -2.28
N VAL A 42 -3.88 18.68 -2.94
CA VAL A 42 -3.86 17.50 -3.82
C VAL A 42 -3.91 16.25 -2.96
N ASN A 43 -4.79 15.31 -3.34
CA ASN A 43 -4.95 14.08 -2.59
C ASN A 43 -4.02 12.96 -3.09
N ILE A 44 -3.48 12.19 -2.16
CA ILE A 44 -2.67 10.99 -2.36
C ILE A 44 -3.49 9.78 -1.88
N PRO A 45 -4.16 9.03 -2.79
CA PRO A 45 -5.09 7.98 -2.39
C PRO A 45 -4.49 6.90 -1.49
N TYR A 46 -3.22 6.54 -1.71
CA TYR A 46 -2.57 5.50 -0.90
C TYR A 46 -2.39 5.90 0.57
N PHE A 47 -2.37 7.19 0.91
CA PHE A 47 -2.30 7.63 2.31
C PHE A 47 -3.55 7.24 3.09
N SER A 48 -4.70 7.14 2.43
CA SER A 48 -5.90 6.57 3.04
C SER A 48 -5.73 5.09 3.41
N LEU A 49 -4.98 4.31 2.60
CA LEU A 49 -4.66 2.92 2.94
C LEU A 49 -3.69 2.84 4.13
N TYR A 50 -2.72 3.75 4.21
CA TYR A 50 -1.83 3.85 5.37
C TYR A 50 -2.56 4.27 6.65
N TRP A 51 -3.63 5.06 6.55
CA TRP A 51 -4.48 5.35 7.70
C TRP A 51 -5.15 4.08 8.26
N ILE A 52 -5.57 3.14 7.39
CA ILE A 52 -6.05 1.83 7.84
C ILE A 52 -4.95 1.04 8.55
N PHE A 53 -3.69 1.14 8.09
CA PHE A 53 -2.56 0.54 8.81
C PHE A 53 -2.37 1.17 10.19
N MET A 54 -2.56 2.49 10.34
CA MET A 54 -2.50 3.13 11.67
C MET A 54 -3.53 2.54 12.64
N VAL A 55 -4.77 2.31 12.17
CA VAL A 55 -5.83 1.69 12.98
C VAL A 55 -5.50 0.23 13.30
N TYR A 56 -5.00 -0.52 12.32
CA TYR A 56 -4.54 -1.90 12.51
C TYR A 56 -3.41 -1.99 13.53
N ASP A 57 -2.39 -1.15 13.40
CA ASP A 57 -1.26 -1.11 14.31
C ASP A 57 -1.70 -0.72 15.72
N HIS A 58 -2.60 0.26 15.85
CA HIS A 58 -3.16 0.62 17.16
C HIS A 58 -3.90 -0.56 17.80
N MET A 59 -4.73 -1.28 17.05
CA MET A 59 -5.39 -2.51 17.51
C MET A 59 -4.37 -3.55 17.99
N MET A 60 -3.29 -3.77 17.24
CA MET A 60 -2.27 -4.77 17.58
C MET A 60 -1.51 -4.44 18.89
N TYR A 61 -1.34 -3.16 19.22
CA TYR A 61 -0.63 -2.72 20.43
C TYR A 61 -1.54 -2.58 21.65
N PHE A 62 -2.72 -1.98 21.46
CA PHE A 62 -3.58 -1.54 22.57
C PHE A 62 -4.87 -2.34 22.70
N GLY A 63 -5.27 -3.11 21.68
CA GLY A 63 -6.48 -3.94 21.73
C GLY A 63 -7.77 -3.15 21.94
N ASP A 64 -7.83 -1.89 21.51
CA ASP A 64 -9.02 -1.05 21.72
C ASP A 64 -10.10 -1.32 20.67
N GLU A 65 -10.99 -2.26 21.00
CA GLU A 65 -12.12 -2.64 20.15
C GLU A 65 -13.09 -1.48 19.90
N THR A 66 -13.27 -0.57 20.87
CA THR A 66 -14.19 0.57 20.74
C THR A 66 -13.68 1.55 19.68
N LEU A 67 -12.37 1.80 19.67
CA LEU A 67 -11.72 2.63 18.66
C LEU A 67 -11.83 1.99 17.27
N VAL A 68 -11.55 0.69 17.15
CA VAL A 68 -11.67 -0.02 15.86
C VAL A 68 -13.11 0.08 15.34
N ARG A 69 -14.12 -0.25 16.18
CA ARG A 69 -15.55 -0.17 15.81
C ARG A 69 -15.95 1.21 15.30
N ARG A 70 -15.46 2.28 15.93
CA ARG A 70 -15.72 3.67 15.51
C ARG A 70 -15.28 3.95 14.07
N TYR A 71 -14.18 3.34 13.64
CA TYR A 71 -13.51 3.67 12.39
C TYR A 71 -13.85 2.75 11.22
N LEU A 72 -14.60 1.68 11.43
CA LEU A 72 -14.99 0.73 10.37
C LEU A 72 -15.69 1.38 9.19
N GLY A 73 -16.62 2.32 9.41
CA GLY A 73 -17.29 3.00 8.30
C GLY A 73 -16.33 3.79 7.39
N THR A 74 -15.25 4.35 7.95
CA THR A 74 -14.20 5.00 7.16
C THR A 74 -13.34 3.98 6.42
N ILE A 75 -12.98 2.88 7.09
CA ILE A 75 -12.21 1.77 6.50
C ILE A 75 -12.97 1.23 5.27
N ASP A 76 -14.26 0.92 5.43
CA ASP A 76 -15.11 0.39 4.36
C ASP A 76 -15.14 1.36 3.16
N GLY A 77 -15.39 2.65 3.41
CA GLY A 77 -15.42 3.68 2.35
C GLY A 77 -14.09 3.82 1.58
N ILE A 78 -12.96 3.77 2.28
CA ILE A 78 -11.63 3.78 1.65
C ILE A 78 -11.46 2.52 0.80
N LEU A 79 -11.78 1.33 1.31
CA LEU A 79 -11.60 0.09 0.57
C LEU A 79 -12.51 0.00 -0.66
N ASP A 80 -13.72 0.55 -0.58
CA ASP A 80 -14.67 0.59 -1.70
C ASP A 80 -14.24 1.57 -2.79
N HIS A 81 -13.57 2.67 -2.44
CA HIS A 81 -12.95 3.57 -3.42
C HIS A 81 -12.00 2.82 -4.36
N PHE A 82 -11.14 1.97 -3.81
CA PHE A 82 -10.20 1.16 -4.60
C PHE A 82 -10.91 0.00 -5.32
N HIS A 83 -11.97 -0.56 -4.72
CA HIS A 83 -12.73 -1.65 -5.33
C HIS A 83 -13.41 -1.24 -6.63
N GLN A 84 -14.03 -0.05 -6.64
CA GLN A 84 -14.70 0.51 -7.82
C GLN A 84 -13.73 0.79 -8.98
N ARG A 85 -12.42 0.74 -8.73
CA ARG A 85 -11.37 0.95 -9.72
C ARG A 85 -10.67 -0.35 -10.12
N ILE A 86 -11.16 -1.50 -9.68
CA ILE A 86 -10.69 -2.78 -10.20
C ILE A 86 -11.13 -2.89 -11.66
N ASP A 87 -10.17 -3.01 -12.56
CA ASP A 87 -10.43 -3.16 -13.99
C ASP A 87 -11.00 -4.55 -14.30
N ASP A 88 -12.01 -4.60 -15.15
CA ASP A 88 -12.71 -5.85 -15.42
C ASP A 88 -11.92 -6.86 -16.25
N SER A 89 -10.98 -6.39 -17.07
CA SER A 89 -10.23 -7.21 -18.01
C SER A 89 -9.06 -7.92 -17.33
N ASN A 90 -8.34 -7.23 -16.44
CA ASN A 90 -7.13 -7.74 -15.80
C ASN A 90 -7.26 -7.94 -14.28
N LYS A 91 -8.35 -7.44 -13.67
CA LYS A 91 -8.64 -7.53 -12.23
C LYS A 91 -7.58 -6.85 -11.34
N LEU A 92 -6.84 -5.88 -11.87
CA LEU A 92 -5.91 -5.01 -11.14
C LEU A 92 -6.56 -3.68 -10.79
N VAL A 93 -5.98 -2.96 -9.82
CA VAL A 93 -6.36 -1.58 -9.54
C VAL A 93 -5.96 -0.69 -10.72
N GLY A 94 -6.95 -0.13 -11.40
CA GLY A 94 -6.81 0.74 -12.55
C GLY A 94 -6.63 2.21 -12.20
N ARG A 95 -6.99 3.08 -13.15
CA ARG A 95 -6.75 4.52 -13.05
C ARG A 95 -7.52 5.17 -11.91
N MET A 96 -6.84 6.08 -11.23
CA MET A 96 -7.41 6.96 -10.22
C MET A 96 -7.96 8.23 -10.86
N ALA A 97 -8.60 9.09 -10.05
CA ALA A 97 -9.05 10.40 -10.52
C ALA A 97 -7.89 11.20 -11.12
N TRP A 98 -8.16 11.95 -12.19
CA TRP A 98 -7.13 12.66 -12.96
C TRP A 98 -6.39 13.74 -12.15
N ASP A 99 -7.00 14.19 -11.05
CA ASP A 99 -6.48 15.20 -10.15
C ASP A 99 -5.69 14.63 -8.96
N ALA A 100 -5.65 13.30 -8.80
CA ALA A 100 -4.94 12.63 -7.72
C ALA A 100 -3.44 12.53 -7.98
N TRP A 101 -2.64 12.60 -6.91
CA TRP A 101 -1.20 12.31 -6.97
C TRP A 101 -0.93 10.89 -6.48
N LEU A 102 -0.46 10.02 -7.37
CA LEU A 102 -0.19 8.61 -7.05
C LEU A 102 1.20 8.38 -6.48
N PHE A 103 1.58 9.25 -5.54
CA PHE A 103 2.85 9.20 -4.83
C PHE A 103 3.13 7.81 -4.26
N VAL A 104 4.24 7.21 -4.66
CA VAL A 104 4.75 5.95 -4.08
C VAL A 104 5.94 6.24 -3.19
N ASP A 105 7.02 6.80 -3.76
CA ASP A 105 8.26 7.01 -3.01
C ASP A 105 9.20 8.01 -3.70
N TRP A 106 10.01 8.70 -2.89
CA TRP A 106 11.02 9.64 -3.38
C TRP A 106 12.29 8.91 -3.85
N THR A 107 12.27 8.45 -5.10
CA THR A 107 13.42 7.81 -5.76
C THR A 107 13.94 8.68 -6.91
N GLN A 108 15.24 8.61 -7.19
CA GLN A 108 15.84 9.36 -8.29
C GLN A 108 15.28 8.94 -9.65
N GLN A 109 14.96 7.65 -9.81
CA GLN A 109 14.43 7.10 -11.05
C GLN A 109 12.98 7.54 -11.33
N TRP A 110 12.26 8.03 -10.32
CA TRP A 110 10.89 8.54 -10.45
C TRP A 110 10.82 10.06 -10.25
N SER A 111 11.90 10.79 -10.51
CA SER A 111 11.95 12.25 -10.34
C SER A 111 11.62 13.07 -11.60
N ASP A 112 11.23 12.41 -12.69
CA ASP A 112 10.84 13.07 -13.94
C ASP A 112 9.33 13.37 -13.93
N PRO A 113 8.90 14.64 -13.95
CA PRO A 113 7.48 15.00 -14.00
C PRO A 113 6.84 14.77 -15.39
N GLY A 114 7.62 14.31 -16.37
CA GLY A 114 7.17 14.09 -17.74
C GLY A 114 7.07 15.40 -18.55
N PRO A 115 6.64 15.31 -19.82
CA PRO A 115 6.69 16.42 -20.78
C PRO A 115 5.79 17.61 -20.40
N ASP A 116 4.67 17.35 -19.71
CA ASP A 116 3.74 18.39 -19.27
C ASP A 116 4.18 19.07 -17.96
N HIS A 117 5.32 18.65 -17.38
CA HIS A 117 5.87 19.14 -16.12
C HIS A 117 4.87 19.12 -14.94
N ASP A 118 3.93 18.18 -14.96
CA ASP A 118 2.98 18.00 -13.87
C ASP A 118 3.68 17.35 -12.67
N PHE A 119 3.75 18.09 -11.56
CA PHE A 119 4.39 17.60 -10.34
C PHE A 119 3.74 16.31 -9.79
N ARG A 120 2.49 16.00 -10.17
CA ARG A 120 1.79 14.77 -9.76
C ARG A 120 2.35 13.51 -10.41
N ASN A 121 3.25 13.64 -11.38
CA ASN A 121 4.01 12.52 -11.93
C ASN A 121 5.30 12.23 -11.13
N LEU A 122 5.73 13.14 -10.24
CA LEU A 122 6.89 12.91 -9.37
C LEU A 122 6.62 11.80 -8.37
N ALA A 123 7.64 11.00 -8.08
CA ALA A 123 7.57 9.86 -7.16
C ALA A 123 6.53 8.80 -7.57
N VAL A 124 6.20 8.73 -8.86
CA VAL A 124 5.30 7.74 -9.46
C VAL A 124 6.09 6.87 -10.45
N PRO A 125 6.02 5.54 -10.35
CA PRO A 125 6.56 4.62 -11.35
C PRO A 125 6.08 4.95 -12.78
N PRO A 126 6.99 5.05 -13.78
CA PRO A 126 6.62 5.40 -15.16
C PRO A 126 5.61 4.43 -15.80
N ALA A 127 5.54 3.19 -15.31
CA ALA A 127 4.55 2.18 -15.67
C ALA A 127 3.11 2.73 -15.67
N TYR A 128 2.76 3.57 -14.68
CA TYR A 128 1.40 4.10 -14.54
C TYR A 128 1.01 5.02 -15.70
N ALA A 129 1.92 5.91 -16.12
CA ALA A 129 1.65 6.84 -17.22
C ALA A 129 1.35 6.08 -18.52
N ARG A 130 2.13 5.02 -18.81
CA ARG A 130 1.98 4.23 -20.04
C ARG A 130 0.80 3.28 -20.03
N THR A 131 0.60 2.55 -18.93
CA THR A 131 -0.34 1.42 -18.89
C THR A 131 -1.67 1.81 -18.25
N GLY A 132 -1.69 2.87 -17.43
CA GLY A 132 -2.83 3.19 -16.55
C GLY A 132 -2.93 2.30 -15.31
N PHE A 133 -1.97 1.40 -15.14
CA PHE A 133 -1.89 0.46 -14.03
C PHE A 133 -0.53 0.57 -13.36
N MET A 134 -0.49 0.20 -12.08
CA MET A 134 0.76 0.09 -11.35
C MET A 134 0.65 -1.08 -10.38
N THR A 135 1.60 -2.01 -10.48
CA THR A 135 1.63 -3.23 -9.68
C THR A 135 1.59 -2.90 -8.18
N TYR A 136 2.31 -1.85 -7.78
CA TYR A 136 2.29 -1.34 -6.40
C TYR A 136 0.87 -1.06 -5.88
N SER A 137 0.00 -0.41 -6.66
CA SER A 137 -1.39 -0.08 -6.27
C SER A 137 -2.18 -1.30 -5.85
N SER A 138 -2.05 -2.39 -6.61
CA SER A 138 -2.77 -3.63 -6.35
C SER A 138 -2.20 -4.35 -5.12
N LEU A 139 -0.88 -4.32 -4.95
CA LEU A 139 -0.20 -4.96 -3.82
C LEU A 139 -0.48 -4.25 -2.49
N ILE A 140 -0.37 -2.91 -2.43
CA ILE A 140 -0.69 -2.14 -1.22
C ILE A 140 -2.15 -2.33 -0.83
N TYR A 141 -3.07 -2.29 -1.82
CA TYR A 141 -4.49 -2.50 -1.56
C TYR A 141 -4.79 -3.92 -1.05
N SER A 142 -4.17 -4.94 -1.64
CA SER A 142 -4.27 -6.33 -1.14
C SER A 142 -3.80 -6.46 0.31
N LEU A 143 -2.66 -5.84 0.66
CA LEU A 143 -2.18 -5.82 2.03
C LEU A 143 -3.18 -5.13 2.97
N THR A 144 -3.75 -4.00 2.55
CA THR A 144 -4.75 -3.27 3.34
C THR A 144 -6.05 -4.03 3.53
N LEU A 145 -6.53 -4.75 2.51
CA LEU A 145 -7.68 -5.67 2.65
C LEU A 145 -7.42 -6.73 3.73
N GLN A 146 -6.20 -7.28 3.80
CA GLN A 146 -5.84 -8.27 4.83
C GLN A 146 -5.81 -7.64 6.23
N ARG A 147 -5.27 -6.42 6.37
CA ARG A 147 -5.29 -5.70 7.66
C ARG A 147 -6.72 -5.36 8.09
N ALA A 148 -7.55 -4.90 7.16
CA ALA A 148 -8.96 -4.64 7.42
C ALA A 148 -9.74 -5.90 7.79
N ALA A 149 -9.44 -7.05 7.16
CA ALA A 149 -10.05 -8.31 7.55
C ALA A 149 -9.74 -8.69 9.01
N HIS A 150 -8.52 -8.43 9.48
CA HIS A 150 -8.17 -8.64 10.89
C HIS A 150 -8.92 -7.67 11.82
N LEU A 151 -9.06 -6.40 11.44
CA LEU A 151 -9.87 -5.42 12.17
C LEU A 151 -11.35 -5.88 12.26
N CYS A 152 -11.90 -6.37 11.15
CA CYS A 152 -13.26 -6.90 11.09
C CYS A 152 -13.45 -8.12 11.98
N ASP A 153 -12.50 -9.07 11.97
CA ASP A 153 -12.58 -10.24 12.87
C ASP A 153 -12.49 -9.84 14.34
N PHE A 154 -11.62 -8.89 14.68
CA PHE A 154 -11.46 -8.39 16.04
C PHE A 154 -12.76 -7.83 16.61
N VAL A 155 -13.59 -7.19 15.78
CA VAL A 155 -14.91 -6.65 16.18
C VAL A 155 -16.09 -7.59 15.86
N GLY A 156 -15.82 -8.81 15.38
CA GLY A 156 -16.85 -9.81 15.08
C GLY A 156 -17.57 -9.68 13.73
N ARG A 157 -17.12 -8.84 12.78
CA ARG A 157 -17.63 -8.75 11.39
C ARG A 157 -17.01 -9.83 10.48
N ARG A 158 -17.24 -11.11 10.82
CA ARG A 158 -16.57 -12.26 10.17
C ARG A 158 -16.85 -12.41 8.68
N ASP A 159 -18.08 -12.10 8.23
CA ASP A 159 -18.44 -12.20 6.81
C ASP A 159 -17.69 -11.15 5.98
N THR A 160 -17.65 -9.90 6.45
CA THR A 160 -16.86 -8.83 5.82
C THR A 160 -15.37 -9.18 5.81
N ALA A 161 -14.84 -9.75 6.90
CA ALA A 161 -13.45 -10.20 6.95
C ALA A 161 -13.15 -11.27 5.89
N THR A 162 -14.09 -12.20 5.68
CA THR A 162 -13.99 -13.25 4.65
C THR A 162 -14.01 -12.64 3.25
N GLU A 163 -14.90 -11.69 2.99
CA GLU A 163 -14.96 -10.97 1.72
C GLU A 163 -13.63 -10.25 1.41
N TYR A 164 -13.08 -9.50 2.37
CA TYR A 164 -11.82 -8.78 2.19
C TYR A 164 -10.64 -9.71 1.93
N ARG A 165 -10.58 -10.86 2.61
CA ARG A 165 -9.58 -11.90 2.30
C ARG A 165 -9.73 -12.44 0.88
N GLN A 166 -10.95 -12.71 0.46
CA GLN A 166 -11.22 -13.24 -0.89
C GLN A 166 -10.80 -12.22 -1.96
N ARG A 167 -11.11 -10.95 -1.77
CA ARG A 167 -10.67 -9.84 -2.64
C ARG A 167 -9.14 -9.75 -2.71
N ALA A 168 -8.45 -9.86 -1.57
CA ALA A 168 -6.99 -9.87 -1.53
C ALA A 168 -6.37 -11.06 -2.28
N ILE A 169 -6.96 -12.26 -2.15
CA ILE A 169 -6.52 -13.46 -2.88
C ILE A 169 -6.66 -13.28 -4.39
N GLN A 170 -7.82 -12.79 -4.84
CA GLN A 170 -8.09 -12.52 -6.26
C GLN A 170 -7.10 -11.50 -6.83
N LEU A 171 -6.85 -10.42 -6.10
CA LEU A 171 -5.94 -9.36 -6.52
C LEU A 171 -4.48 -9.84 -6.57
N ASN A 172 -4.05 -10.64 -5.59
CA ASN A 172 -2.73 -11.27 -5.62
C ASN A 172 -2.58 -12.20 -6.83
N ALA A 173 -3.61 -12.99 -7.15
CA ALA A 173 -3.59 -13.86 -8.33
C ALA A 173 -3.51 -13.06 -9.64
N ALA A 174 -4.24 -11.94 -9.74
CA ALA A 174 -4.15 -11.03 -10.89
C ALA A 174 -2.74 -10.45 -11.05
N VAL A 175 -2.14 -9.96 -9.96
CA VAL A 175 -0.76 -9.45 -9.97
C VAL A 175 0.23 -10.53 -10.42
N MET A 176 0.14 -11.74 -9.89
CA MET A 176 1.03 -12.83 -10.28
C MET A 176 0.85 -13.23 -11.75
N LYS A 177 -0.38 -13.19 -12.28
CA LYS A 177 -0.66 -13.49 -13.68
C LYS A 177 -0.08 -12.44 -14.64
N HIS A 178 -0.24 -11.16 -14.34
CA HIS A 178 0.05 -10.08 -15.28
C HIS A 178 1.44 -9.46 -15.11
N CYS A 179 1.98 -9.46 -13.89
CA CYS A 179 3.18 -8.69 -13.55
C CYS A 179 4.39 -9.55 -13.19
N PHE A 180 4.23 -10.86 -12.95
CA PHE A 180 5.38 -11.73 -12.68
C PHE A 180 6.10 -12.12 -13.99
N ARG A 181 7.44 -12.17 -13.96
CA ARG A 181 8.30 -12.54 -15.10
C ARG A 181 9.18 -13.77 -14.83
N GLY A 182 8.88 -14.53 -13.78
CA GLY A 182 9.57 -15.76 -13.42
C GLY A 182 10.57 -15.57 -12.27
N ASP A 183 11.29 -14.45 -12.27
CA ASP A 183 12.32 -14.11 -11.28
C ASP A 183 12.06 -12.78 -10.55
N PHE A 184 11.18 -11.92 -11.07
CA PHE A 184 10.71 -10.70 -10.40
C PHE A 184 9.33 -10.24 -10.88
N LEU A 185 8.76 -9.24 -10.20
CA LEU A 185 7.61 -8.47 -10.68
C LEU A 185 8.03 -7.17 -11.35
N ILE A 186 7.39 -6.84 -12.47
CA ILE A 186 7.49 -5.53 -13.11
C ILE A 186 6.52 -4.51 -12.48
N ASP A 187 6.79 -3.22 -12.67
CA ASP A 187 6.07 -2.12 -12.01
C ASP A 187 4.66 -1.83 -12.58
N GLY A 188 4.31 -2.39 -13.73
CA GLY A 188 2.95 -2.43 -14.27
C GLY A 188 2.75 -3.59 -15.24
N PRO A 189 1.50 -3.99 -15.54
CA PRO A 189 1.22 -4.96 -16.60
C PRO A 189 1.79 -4.45 -17.93
N ASP A 190 2.38 -5.35 -18.72
CA ASP A 190 3.00 -5.03 -20.02
C ASP A 190 4.14 -3.99 -20.00
N SER A 191 4.62 -3.59 -18.82
CA SER A 191 5.86 -2.81 -18.69
C SER A 191 7.07 -3.62 -19.17
N PRO A 192 8.08 -2.94 -19.73
CA PRO A 192 9.32 -3.59 -20.14
C PRO A 192 10.08 -4.08 -18.88
N PRO A 193 10.93 -5.11 -18.98
CA PRO A 193 11.61 -5.71 -17.83
C PRO A 193 12.43 -4.73 -16.99
N GLU A 194 12.93 -3.64 -17.58
CA GLU A 194 13.70 -2.57 -16.94
C GLU A 194 12.89 -1.81 -15.89
N GLU A 195 11.57 -1.84 -15.99
CA GLU A 195 10.69 -1.27 -14.97
C GLU A 195 10.38 -2.26 -13.89
N ARG A 196 11.32 -2.33 -12.97
CA ARG A 196 11.27 -3.18 -11.80
C ARG A 196 11.76 -2.39 -10.60
N SER A 197 11.06 -2.53 -9.49
CA SER A 197 11.38 -1.85 -8.24
C SER A 197 11.44 -2.83 -7.08
N GLN A 198 12.17 -2.44 -6.04
CA GLN A 198 12.12 -3.13 -4.76
C GLN A 198 10.71 -3.05 -4.15
N HIS A 199 9.99 -1.95 -4.37
CA HIS A 199 8.64 -1.71 -3.85
C HIS A 199 7.68 -2.84 -4.22
N THR A 200 7.62 -3.22 -5.50
CA THR A 200 6.72 -4.28 -5.95
C THR A 200 7.10 -5.64 -5.35
N GLN A 201 8.40 -5.95 -5.21
CA GLN A 201 8.81 -7.20 -4.58
C GLN A 201 8.47 -7.22 -3.08
N VAL A 202 8.79 -6.14 -2.37
CA VAL A 202 8.54 -5.96 -0.94
C VAL A 202 7.05 -6.14 -0.64
N PHE A 203 6.18 -5.43 -1.35
CA PHE A 203 4.75 -5.52 -1.08
C PHE A 203 4.14 -6.84 -1.56
N ALA A 204 4.68 -7.48 -2.60
CA ALA A 204 4.27 -8.83 -3.00
C ALA A 204 4.58 -9.89 -1.94
N VAL A 205 5.71 -9.76 -1.22
CA VAL A 205 6.02 -10.60 -0.06
C VAL A 205 5.08 -10.28 1.10
N LEU A 206 4.85 -8.99 1.41
CA LEU A 206 4.03 -8.56 2.54
C LEU A 206 2.56 -8.98 2.41
N CYS A 207 1.94 -8.79 1.23
CA CYS A 207 0.57 -9.23 0.97
C CYS A 207 0.48 -10.73 0.66
N GLY A 208 1.61 -11.43 0.52
CA GLY A 208 1.65 -12.86 0.23
C GLY A 208 1.24 -13.23 -1.19
N ALA A 209 1.41 -12.33 -2.16
CA ALA A 209 1.41 -12.70 -3.58
C ALA A 209 2.62 -13.60 -3.89
N LEU A 210 3.77 -13.30 -3.28
CA LEU A 210 4.94 -14.17 -3.23
C LEU A 210 5.01 -14.88 -1.86
N LYS A 211 5.31 -16.19 -1.87
CA LYS A 211 5.43 -17.01 -0.64
C LYS A 211 6.62 -17.96 -0.73
N GLY A 212 7.04 -18.49 0.42
CA GLY A 212 8.04 -19.56 0.53
C GLY A 212 9.37 -19.21 -0.14
N GLU A 213 9.98 -20.19 -0.81
CA GLU A 213 11.29 -20.01 -1.45
C GLU A 213 11.25 -19.00 -2.60
N THR A 214 10.13 -18.90 -3.34
CA THR A 214 9.97 -17.89 -4.39
C THR A 214 10.06 -16.48 -3.81
N ALA A 215 9.39 -16.21 -2.68
CA ALA A 215 9.50 -14.92 -2.01
C ALA A 215 10.95 -14.61 -1.58
N ARG A 216 11.64 -15.61 -1.03
CA ARG A 216 13.04 -15.47 -0.59
C ARG A 216 13.97 -15.15 -1.77
N THR A 217 13.85 -15.87 -2.87
CA THR A 217 14.68 -15.69 -4.07
C THR A 217 14.43 -14.34 -4.73
N VAL A 218 13.17 -13.99 -4.99
CA VAL A 218 12.79 -12.73 -5.65
C VAL A 218 13.21 -11.53 -4.78
N LEU A 219 12.94 -11.58 -3.48
CA LEU A 219 13.27 -10.46 -2.59
C LEU A 219 14.79 -10.29 -2.46
N ARG A 220 15.56 -11.38 -2.30
CA ARG A 220 17.03 -11.29 -2.30
C ARG A 220 17.54 -10.66 -3.59
N HIS A 221 17.07 -11.14 -4.75
CA HIS A 221 17.47 -10.63 -6.05
C HIS A 221 17.23 -9.12 -6.16
N ALA A 222 16.06 -8.64 -5.75
CA ALA A 222 15.75 -7.21 -5.79
C ALA A 222 16.56 -6.37 -4.78
N LEU A 223 16.96 -6.93 -3.65
CA LEU A 223 17.77 -6.23 -2.64
C LEU A 223 19.25 -6.12 -3.06
N THR A 224 19.79 -7.14 -3.72
CA THR A 224 21.22 -7.20 -4.10
C THR A 224 21.51 -6.66 -5.51
N ASN A 225 20.48 -6.47 -6.34
CA ASN A 225 20.63 -6.03 -7.72
C ASN A 225 20.31 -4.53 -7.89
N SER A 226 21.33 -3.73 -8.24
CA SER A 226 21.21 -2.27 -8.40
C SER A 226 20.37 -1.83 -9.59
N SER A 227 19.94 -2.75 -10.46
CA SER A 227 19.04 -2.44 -11.56
C SER A 227 17.57 -2.28 -11.14
N PHE A 228 17.21 -2.68 -9.92
CA PHE A 228 15.90 -2.37 -9.35
C PHE A 228 15.89 -0.96 -8.78
N VAL A 229 14.80 -0.23 -9.01
CA VAL A 229 14.57 1.03 -8.30
C VAL A 229 14.51 0.75 -6.79
N ARG A 230 15.41 1.37 -6.04
CA ARG A 230 15.59 1.11 -4.62
C ARG A 230 14.52 1.83 -3.80
N CYS A 231 14.02 1.16 -2.76
CA CYS A 231 13.20 1.80 -1.73
C CYS A 231 14.00 2.93 -1.05
N SER A 232 13.39 4.10 -0.91
CA SER A 232 13.95 5.20 -0.14
C SER A 232 13.85 4.93 1.36
N TYR A 233 14.32 5.87 2.17
CA TYR A 233 14.14 5.85 3.62
C TYR A 233 12.66 5.69 4.03
N ALA A 234 11.73 6.32 3.31
CA ALA A 234 10.30 6.28 3.64
C ALA A 234 9.72 4.86 3.59
N MET A 235 10.30 3.97 2.77
CA MET A 235 9.86 2.59 2.60
C MET A 235 10.70 1.57 3.39
N SER A 236 11.72 2.02 4.12
CA SER A 236 12.66 1.13 4.82
C SER A 236 11.98 0.24 5.87
N PHE A 237 10.94 0.75 6.54
CA PHE A 237 10.13 -0.06 7.46
C PHE A 237 9.53 -1.30 6.78
N TYR A 238 8.96 -1.13 5.58
CA TYR A 238 8.35 -2.23 4.83
C TYR A 238 9.39 -3.19 4.25
N VAL A 239 10.57 -2.68 3.88
CA VAL A 239 11.70 -3.53 3.50
C VAL A 239 12.09 -4.46 4.67
N PHE A 240 12.23 -3.91 5.88
CA PHE A 240 12.56 -4.72 7.06
C PHE A 240 11.48 -5.75 7.38
N GLU A 241 10.20 -5.41 7.29
CA GLU A 241 9.12 -6.36 7.50
C GLU A 241 9.09 -7.47 6.43
N ALA A 242 9.36 -7.14 5.16
CA ALA A 242 9.43 -8.14 4.09
C ALA A 242 10.62 -9.07 4.27
N VAL A 243 11.78 -8.53 4.62
CA VAL A 243 12.99 -9.30 4.91
C VAL A 243 12.79 -10.23 6.10
N ARG A 244 12.16 -9.73 7.19
CA ARG A 244 11.78 -10.55 8.33
C ARG A 244 10.88 -11.70 7.91
N LYS A 245 9.85 -11.41 7.11
CA LYS A 245 8.88 -12.40 6.63
C LYS A 245 9.52 -13.45 5.71
N ALA A 246 10.54 -13.09 4.94
CA ALA A 246 11.29 -13.98 4.04
C ALA A 246 12.53 -14.66 4.68
N GLY A 247 12.86 -14.34 5.94
CA GLY A 247 14.03 -14.87 6.63
C GLY A 247 15.37 -14.41 6.04
N LEU A 248 15.46 -13.16 5.59
CA LEU A 248 16.61 -12.60 4.86
C LEU A 248 17.41 -11.56 5.65
N TYR A 249 17.35 -11.55 6.99
CA TYR A 249 17.97 -10.49 7.81
C TYR A 249 19.47 -10.27 7.53
N GLU A 250 20.18 -11.33 7.14
CA GLU A 250 21.61 -11.26 6.80
C GLU A 250 21.89 -10.38 5.57
N GLU A 251 20.93 -10.19 4.66
CA GLU A 251 21.07 -9.34 3.46
C GLU A 251 20.96 -7.83 3.77
N LEU A 252 20.66 -7.46 5.02
CA LEU A 252 20.57 -6.07 5.46
C LEU A 252 21.87 -5.56 6.11
N ARG A 253 22.88 -6.42 6.25
CA ARG A 253 24.17 -6.08 6.86
C ARG A 253 25.11 -5.37 5.89
#